data_AF-A0A1F8L3Z5-F1
#
_entry.id   AF-A0A1F8L3Z5-F1
#
_cell.length_a   1.000
_cell.length_b   1.000
_cell.length_c   1.000
_cell.angle_alpha   90.00
_cell.angle_beta   90.00
_cell.angle_gamma   90.00
#
_symmetry.space_group_name_H-M   'P 1'
#
loop_
_entity.id
_entity.type
_entity.pdbx_description
1 polymer ?
#
loop_
_entity_poly.entity_id
_entity_poly.type
_entity_poly.pdbx_seq_one_letter_code
_entity_poly.pdbx_strand_id
1 'polypeptide(L)'
;MRAGYLRGVPSRLATPRQLDVLAAYVAAGGSVPEAAELVGIRPSTAKRHLADLRARSGLTTEQLIYVGRAAGWLVVPSLESL
;
A
#
# COMPACT_ATOMS: atom_id res chain seq x y z
N MET A 1 -15.98 19.83 17.99
CA MET A 1 -15.06 18.83 18.60
C MET A 1 -14.46 17.98 17.50
N ARG A 2 -13.16 18.13 17.21
CA ARG A 2 -12.46 17.44 16.13
C ARG A 2 -11.97 16.10 16.69
N ALA A 3 -12.56 14.99 16.22
CA ALA A 3 -12.21 13.66 16.70
C ALA A 3 -10.71 13.39 16.49
N GLY A 4 -10.04 13.00 17.57
CA GLY A 4 -8.60 12.85 17.66
C GLY A 4 -8.02 11.79 16.73
N TYR A 5 -6.76 12.03 16.37
CA TYR A 5 -5.80 11.16 15.72
C TYR A 5 -6.04 9.65 15.94
N LEU A 6 -6.62 8.99 14.94
CA LEU A 6 -6.59 7.53 14.85
C LEU A 6 -5.17 7.10 14.45
N ARG A 7 -4.33 6.89 15.46
CA ARG A 7 -3.10 6.08 15.35
C ARG A 7 -3.49 4.62 15.18
N GLY A 8 -2.89 4.00 14.17
CA GLY A 8 -2.75 2.55 14.09
C GLY A 8 -3.93 1.84 13.44
N VAL A 9 -3.60 1.00 12.47
CA VAL A 9 -4.46 0.06 11.75
C VAL A 9 -5.35 0.68 10.64
N PRO A 10 -5.12 0.30 9.36
CA PRO A 10 -6.08 0.48 8.28
C PRO A 10 -7.32 -0.43 8.45
N SER A 11 -7.89 -0.57 9.65
CA SER A 11 -8.84 -1.66 9.95
C SER A 11 -10.22 -1.48 9.29
N ARG A 12 -10.49 -0.35 8.63
CA ARG A 12 -11.76 -0.12 7.88
C ARG A 12 -11.59 0.33 6.43
N LEU A 13 -10.39 0.74 6.02
CA LEU A 13 -10.19 1.40 4.71
C LEU A 13 -9.49 0.52 3.67
N ALA A 14 -8.75 -0.51 4.07
CA ALA A 14 -7.97 -1.34 3.16
C ALA A 14 -8.09 -2.83 3.50
N THR A 15 -8.21 -3.68 2.48
CA THR A 15 -8.10 -5.14 2.68
C THR A 15 -6.62 -5.53 2.81
N PRO A 16 -6.30 -6.63 3.51
CA PRO A 16 -4.93 -7.15 3.57
C PRO A 16 -4.30 -7.29 2.18
N ARG A 17 -5.09 -7.76 1.20
CA ARG A 17 -4.61 -7.92 -0.18
C ARG A 17 -4.23 -6.62 -0.87
N GLN A 18 -4.93 -5.52 -0.56
CA GLN A 18 -4.55 -4.20 -1.07
C GLN A 18 -3.24 -3.70 -0.45
N LEU A 19 -3.01 -4.02 0.82
CA LEU A 19 -1.76 -3.68 1.51
C LEU A 19 -0.59 -4.51 0.98
N ASP A 20 -0.78 -5.81 0.72
CA ASP A 20 0.22 -6.67 0.09
C ASP A 20 0.65 -6.12 -1.27
N VAL A 21 -0.32 -5.70 -2.10
CA VAL A 21 -0.04 -5.12 -3.41
C VAL A 21 0.68 -3.78 -3.29
N LEU A 22 0.34 -2.94 -2.30
CA LEU A 22 1.08 -1.70 -2.05
C LEU A 22 2.53 -1.99 -1.62
N ALA A 23 2.74 -2.96 -0.74
CA ALA A 23 4.09 -3.35 -0.30
C ALA A 23 4.93 -3.86 -1.49
N ALA A 24 4.37 -4.75 -2.32
CA ALA A 24 5.02 -5.24 -3.53
C ALA A 24 5.28 -4.13 -4.55
N TYR A 25 4.36 -3.17 -4.68
CA TYR A 25 4.54 -1.99 -5.53
C TYR A 25 5.73 -1.14 -5.11
N VAL A 26 5.93 -0.93 -3.80
CA VAL A 26 7.11 -0.21 -3.31
C VAL A 26 8.39 -1.04 -3.49
N ALA A 27 8.34 -2.34 -3.20
CA ALA A 27 9.49 -3.24 -3.39
C ALA A 27 9.94 -3.31 -4.86
N ALA A 28 8.99 -3.22 -5.80
CA ALA A 28 9.22 -3.19 -7.25
C ALA A 28 9.53 -1.77 -7.79
N GLY A 29 9.94 -0.83 -6.95
CA GLY A 29 10.30 0.53 -7.40
C GLY A 29 9.16 1.31 -8.08
N GLY A 30 7.91 0.94 -7.81
CA GLY A 30 6.74 1.56 -8.44
C GLY A 30 6.28 0.90 -9.75
N SER A 31 6.77 -0.29 -10.07
CA SER A 31 6.35 -1.08 -11.24
C SER A 31 5.12 -1.95 -10.92
N VAL A 32 3.98 -1.68 -11.58
CA VAL A 32 2.77 -2.50 -11.42
C VAL A 32 2.93 -3.93 -11.97
N PRO A 33 3.54 -4.16 -13.15
CA PRO A 33 3.78 -5.50 -13.66
C PRO A 33 4.63 -6.36 -12.70
N GLU A 34 5.75 -5.82 -12.22
CA GLU A 34 6.64 -6.53 -11.28
C GLU A 34 5.96 -6.76 -9.93
N ALA A 35 5.23 -5.77 -9.39
CA ALA A 35 4.46 -5.96 -8.18
C ALA A 35 3.39 -7.06 -8.31
N ALA A 36 2.77 -7.18 -9.49
CA ALA A 36 1.79 -8.21 -9.77
C ALA A 36 2.44 -9.60 -9.85
N GLU A 37 3.65 -9.69 -10.41
CA GLU A 37 4.47 -10.90 -10.41
C GLU A 37 4.84 -11.32 -8.98
N LEU A 38 5.36 -10.39 -8.17
CA LEU A 38 5.74 -10.64 -6.78
C LEU A 38 4.60 -11.19 -5.91
N VAL A 39 3.36 -10.79 -6.19
CA VAL A 39 2.17 -11.25 -5.43
C VAL A 39 1.36 -12.33 -6.16
N GLY A 40 1.78 -12.77 -7.34
CA GLY A 40 1.15 -13.86 -8.10
C GLY A 40 -0.24 -13.53 -8.65
N ILE A 41 -0.46 -12.33 -9.19
CA ILE A 41 -1.74 -11.90 -9.78
C ILE A 41 -1.56 -11.26 -11.16
N ARG A 42 -2.67 -11.01 -11.86
CA ARG A 42 -2.65 -10.25 -13.12
C ARG A 42 -2.32 -8.76 -12.87
N PRO A 43 -1.56 -8.09 -13.75
CA PRO A 43 -1.27 -6.64 -13.61
C PRO A 43 -2.51 -5.75 -13.51
N SER A 44 -3.59 -6.09 -14.23
CA SER A 44 -4.86 -5.37 -14.15
C SER A 44 -5.51 -5.47 -12.76
N THR A 45 -5.37 -6.62 -12.10
CA THR A 45 -5.83 -6.84 -10.72
C THR A 45 -5.01 -6.02 -9.73
N ALA A 46 -3.68 -5.98 -9.88
CA ALA A 46 -2.81 -5.13 -9.07
C ALA A 46 -3.17 -3.64 -9.23
N LYS A 47 -3.35 -3.17 -10.47
CA LYS A 47 -3.79 -1.80 -10.76
C LYS A 47 -5.12 -1.46 -10.09
N ARG A 48 -6.11 -2.38 -10.13
CA ARG A 48 -7.40 -2.20 -9.47
C ARG A 48 -7.25 -2.14 -7.95
N HIS A 49 -6.46 -3.02 -7.33
CA HIS A 49 -6.23 -2.96 -5.89
C HIS A 49 -5.64 -1.61 -5.45
N LEU A 50 -4.63 -1.09 -6.16
CA LEU A 50 -4.03 0.21 -5.87
C LEU A 50 -5.02 1.37 -6.07
N ALA A 51 -5.86 1.30 -7.11
CA ALA A 51 -6.90 2.30 -7.35
C ALA A 51 -7.97 2.30 -6.26
N ASP A 52 -8.49 1.13 -5.91
CA ASP A 52 -9.49 0.96 -4.87
C ASP A 52 -8.95 1.39 -3.50
N LEU A 53 -7.67 1.12 -3.21
CA LEU A 53 -7.01 1.55 -1.98
C LEU A 53 -6.96 3.08 -1.87
N ARG A 54 -6.58 3.78 -2.95
CA ARG A 54 -6.60 5.26 -3.00
C ARG A 54 -8.01 5.81 -2.86
N ALA A 55 -8.98 5.22 -3.56
CA ALA A 55 -10.37 5.65 -3.50
C ALA A 55 -10.97 5.50 -2.08
N ARG A 56 -10.66 4.41 -1.38
CA ARG A 56 -11.13 4.15 -0.01
C ARG A 56 -10.47 5.05 1.03
N SER A 57 -9.18 5.31 0.88
CA SER A 57 -8.41 6.12 1.83
C SER A 57 -8.53 7.63 1.60
N GLY A 58 -8.85 8.06 0.37
CA GLY A 58 -8.75 9.45 -0.04
C GLY A 58 -7.32 9.97 -0.17
N LEU A 59 -6.33 9.07 -0.15
CA LEU A 59 -4.91 9.40 -0.16
C LEU A 59 -4.25 9.10 -1.51
N THR A 60 -3.19 9.83 -1.82
CA THR A 60 -2.29 9.49 -2.93
C THR A 60 -1.44 8.26 -2.57
N THR A 61 -0.82 7.62 -3.57
CA THR A 61 0.11 6.51 -3.32
C THR A 61 1.27 6.92 -2.41
N GLU A 62 1.86 8.10 -2.63
CA GLU A 62 2.95 8.62 -1.78
C GLU A 62 2.50 8.84 -0.34
N GLN A 63 1.32 9.42 -0.12
CA GLN A 63 0.76 9.60 1.22
C GLN A 63 0.47 8.24 1.89
N LEU A 64 -0.03 7.25 1.15
CA LEU A 64 -0.22 5.89 1.66
C LEU A 64 1.10 5.25 2.08
N ILE A 65 2.16 5.43 1.29
CA ILE A 65 3.50 4.92 1.62
C ILE A 65 4.02 5.60 2.90
N TYR A 66 3.99 6.93 2.94
CA TYR A 66 4.47 7.70 4.08
C TYR A 66 3.71 7.36 5.37
N VAL A 67 2.38 7.43 5.35
CA VAL A 67 1.53 7.13 6.51
C VAL A 67 1.69 5.67 6.90
N GLY A 68 1.78 4.75 5.93
CA GLY A 68 1.93 3.33 6.22
C GLY A 68 3.24 2.95 6.87
N ARG A 69 4.34 3.58 6.44
CA ARG A 69 5.65 3.42 7.09
C ARG A 69 5.63 4.04 8.48
N ALA A 70 5.16 5.28 8.61
CA ALA A 70 5.12 5.99 9.90
C ALA A 70 4.22 5.30 10.94
N ALA A 71 3.12 4.69 10.50
CA ALA A 71 2.19 3.97 11.37
C ALA A 71 2.52 2.47 11.53
N GLY A 72 3.58 1.96 10.88
CA GLY A 72 4.09 0.60 11.05
C GLY A 72 3.26 -0.52 10.39
N TRP A 73 2.26 -0.19 9.56
CA TRP A 73 1.45 -1.20 8.87
C TRP A 73 1.89 -1.48 7.43
N LEU A 74 2.77 -0.64 6.86
CA LEU A 74 3.43 -0.91 5.58
C LEU A 74 4.88 -1.30 5.84
N VAL A 75 5.14 -2.61 5.87
CA VAL A 75 6.51 -3.13 5.91
C VAL A 75 6.96 -3.34 4.47
N VAL A 76 7.96 -2.58 4.06
CA VAL A 76 8.69 -2.78 2.81
C VAL A 76 10.04 -3.34 3.23
N PRO A 77 10.40 -4.57 2.84
CA PRO A 77 11.78 -5.05 2.97
C PRO A 77 12.64 -4.00 2.30
N SER A 78 13.51 -3.34 3.07
CA SER A 78 14.23 -2.18 2.59
C SER A 78 15.02 -2.51 1.32
N LEU A 79 15.22 -1.50 0.49
CA LEU A 79 16.33 -1.41 -0.46
C LEU A 79 17.68 -1.37 0.31
N GLU A 80 17.85 -2.23 1.32
CA GLU A 80 19.11 -2.44 2.03
C GLU A 80 19.84 -3.59 1.33
N SER A 81 20.32 -3.27 0.14
CA SER A 81 21.41 -3.98 -0.51
C SER A 81 22.08 -3.01 -1.44
N LEU A 82 22.95 -2.18 -0.87
CA LEU A 82 24.21 -1.78 -1.48
C LEU A 82 25.29 -1.82 -0.40
#